data_AF-A0A1F3JC23-F1
#
_entry.id   AF-A0A1F3JC23-F1
#
_cell.length_a   1.000
_cell.length_b   1.000
_cell.length_c   1.000
_cell.angle_alpha   90.00
_cell.angle_beta   90.00
_cell.angle_gamma   90.00
#
_symmetry.space_group_name_H-M   'P 1'
#
loop_
_entity.id
_entity.type
_entity.pdbx_description
1 polymer ?
#
loop_
_entity_poly.entity_id
_entity_poly.type
_entity_poly.pdbx_seq_one_letter_code
_entity_poly.pdbx_strand_id
1 'polypeptide(L)'
;MKHLISLFLFIISLFLFGQENEVHVNARINKTEITVGDEVVLNISIATKNTRNIRFPILSDTITNDLEIITVGKIDTIKATDKSLFLSQNISFSAYDSGYKIIPPIAFDEIISSDSILRHYTNSLTLYVNILPVDTTQAIKDVKPPLDVKISWTEYLNTILIILGVILFLIFLWYAYKIFVKKEKIKIFTKPKEPPYIIAIRDLEKLRNSKLWQNNLYKEYYSQLTDIFRVYLVGTFNINAPEMTTEDIIDSLDKHNDNNIKESTFEITLLLKLSDKVKFAKEIPLPDECDKSFKSVYEFVLKTKPQELNNSKENGNN
;
A
#
# COMPACT_ATOMS: atom_id res chain seq x y z
N MET A 1 -31.25 -92.48 -32.37
CA MET A 1 -30.26 -91.49 -32.87
C MET A 1 -30.76 -90.05 -32.78
N LYS A 2 -31.99 -89.72 -33.21
CA LYS A 2 -32.52 -88.33 -33.16
C LYS A 2 -32.52 -87.69 -31.75
N HIS A 3 -32.85 -88.46 -30.71
CA HIS A 3 -32.84 -87.96 -29.32
C HIS A 3 -31.43 -87.73 -28.75
N LEU A 4 -30.42 -88.47 -29.21
CA LEU A 4 -29.03 -88.31 -28.76
C LEU A 4 -28.39 -87.03 -29.33
N ILE A 5 -28.73 -86.70 -30.58
CA ILE A 5 -28.30 -85.47 -31.24
C ILE A 5 -28.98 -84.25 -30.60
N SER A 6 -30.26 -84.35 -30.24
CA SER A 6 -30.97 -83.29 -29.53
C SER A 6 -30.39 -83.01 -28.13
N LEU A 7 -29.94 -84.04 -27.41
CA LEU A 7 -29.31 -83.89 -26.10
C LEU A 7 -27.94 -83.20 -26.23
N PHE A 8 -27.16 -83.56 -27.25
CA PHE A 8 -25.86 -82.95 -27.53
C PHE A 8 -25.99 -81.48 -27.94
N LEU A 9 -26.99 -81.14 -28.76
CA LEU A 9 -27.31 -79.75 -29.13
C LEU A 9 -27.80 -78.91 -27.93
N PHE A 10 -28.52 -79.52 -26.99
CA PHE A 10 -28.95 -78.84 -25.75
C PHE A 10 -27.77 -78.57 -24.80
N ILE A 11 -26.82 -79.49 -24.71
CA ILE A 11 -25.59 -79.30 -23.92
C ILE A 11 -24.70 -78.20 -24.54
N ILE A 12 -24.60 -78.14 -25.87
CA ILE A 12 -23.84 -77.08 -26.56
C ILE A 12 -24.49 -75.71 -26.40
N SER A 13 -25.82 -75.60 -26.34
CA SER A 13 -26.47 -74.29 -26.13
C SER A 13 -26.21 -73.76 -24.72
N LEU A 14 -26.06 -74.63 -23.71
CA LEU A 14 -25.71 -74.23 -22.35
C LEU A 14 -24.29 -73.63 -22.25
N PHE A 15 -23.36 -74.00 -23.14
CA PHE A 15 -22.02 -73.40 -23.20
C PHE A 15 -21.96 -72.05 -23.93
N LEU A 16 -23.00 -71.69 -24.71
CA LEU A 16 -23.01 -70.45 -25.52
C LEU A 16 -23.58 -69.23 -24.79
N PHE A 17 -24.18 -69.39 -23.60
CA PHE A 17 -24.76 -68.28 -22.82
C PHE A 17 -23.83 -67.68 -21.75
N GLY A 18 -22.56 -68.07 -21.71
CA GLY A 18 -21.58 -67.64 -20.71
C GLY A 18 -20.50 -66.68 -21.20
N GLN A 19 -20.78 -65.77 -22.14
CA GLN A 19 -19.86 -64.65 -22.41
C GLN A 19 -20.16 -63.51 -21.43
N GLU A 20 -19.63 -63.64 -20.22
CA GLU A 20 -19.58 -62.55 -19.24
C GLU A 20 -18.70 -61.43 -19.82
N ASN A 21 -19.24 -60.21 -19.90
CA ASN A 21 -18.42 -59.04 -20.17
C ASN A 21 -17.60 -58.77 -18.91
N GLU A 22 -16.44 -59.43 -18.80
CA GLU A 22 -15.60 -59.35 -17.62
C GLU A 22 -15.12 -57.89 -17.43
N VAL A 23 -15.65 -57.23 -16.40
CA VAL A 23 -15.21 -55.91 -15.97
C VAL A 23 -14.06 -56.12 -15.01
N HIS A 24 -12.86 -55.71 -15.41
CA HIS A 24 -11.68 -55.82 -14.56
C HIS A 24 -11.43 -54.51 -13.84
N VAL A 25 -11.47 -54.55 -12.51
CA VAL A 25 -11.18 -53.40 -11.66
C VAL A 25 -9.90 -53.64 -10.88
N ASN A 26 -9.04 -52.64 -10.80
CA ASN A 26 -7.73 -52.77 -10.18
C ASN A 26 -7.30 -51.46 -9.51
N ALA A 27 -6.66 -51.58 -8.35
CA ALA A 27 -6.05 -50.48 -7.60
C ALA A 27 -4.55 -50.73 -7.43
N ARG A 28 -3.74 -49.69 -7.66
CA ARG A 28 -2.28 -49.74 -7.48
C ARG A 28 -1.79 -48.49 -6.77
N ILE A 29 -0.83 -48.65 -5.88
CA ILE A 29 -0.08 -47.55 -5.27
C ILE A 29 1.31 -47.48 -5.90
N ASN A 30 1.86 -46.28 -6.03
CA ASN A 30 3.22 -46.07 -6.54
C ASN A 30 4.31 -46.51 -5.54
N LYS A 31 4.00 -46.54 -4.24
CA LYS A 31 4.91 -46.93 -3.15
C LYS A 31 4.17 -47.80 -2.14
N THR A 32 4.81 -48.87 -1.68
CA THR A 32 4.29 -49.76 -0.61
C THR A 32 4.90 -49.47 0.76
N GLU A 33 5.99 -48.71 0.79
CA GLU A 33 6.66 -48.23 2.00
C GLU A 33 6.94 -46.74 1.86
N ILE A 34 6.57 -45.97 2.88
CA ILE A 34 6.76 -44.52 2.95
C ILE A 34 7.16 -44.07 4.34
N THR A 35 7.59 -42.83 4.47
CA THR A 35 7.74 -42.17 5.76
C THR A 35 6.52 -41.33 6.11
N VAL A 36 6.31 -41.06 7.40
CA VAL A 36 5.20 -40.20 7.86
C VAL A 36 5.22 -38.85 7.13
N GLY A 37 4.10 -38.48 6.51
CA GLY A 37 3.94 -37.23 5.76
C GLY A 37 4.35 -37.29 4.28
N ASP A 38 4.85 -38.43 3.78
CA ASP A 38 5.09 -38.61 2.35
C ASP A 38 3.78 -38.68 1.56
N GLU A 39 3.80 -38.17 0.33
CA GLU A 39 2.70 -38.29 -0.62
C GLU A 39 2.78 -39.62 -1.41
N VAL A 40 1.65 -40.32 -1.48
CA VAL A 40 1.44 -41.56 -2.22
C VAL A 40 0.34 -41.35 -3.25
N VAL A 41 0.53 -41.93 -4.43
CA VAL A 41 -0.45 -41.87 -5.52
C VAL A 41 -1.13 -43.24 -5.63
N LEU A 42 -2.44 -43.25 -5.38
CA LEU A 42 -3.34 -44.36 -5.66
C LEU A 42 -3.91 -44.21 -7.07
N ASN A 43 -3.61 -45.17 -7.93
CA ASN A 43 -4.22 -45.32 -9.23
C ASN A 43 -5.35 -46.34 -9.15
N ILE A 44 -6.58 -45.89 -9.36
CA ILE A 44 -7.74 -46.78 -9.55
C ILE A 44 -8.05 -46.89 -11.03
N SER A 45 -8.37 -48.08 -11.50
CA SER A 45 -8.60 -48.36 -12.91
C SER A 45 -9.69 -49.38 -13.13
N ILE A 46 -10.44 -49.20 -14.22
CA ILE A 46 -11.48 -50.09 -14.68
C ILE A 46 -11.32 -50.32 -16.19
N ALA A 47 -11.25 -51.59 -16.59
CA ALA A 47 -11.27 -52.03 -17.98
C ALA A 47 -12.66 -52.60 -18.28
N THR A 48 -13.39 -51.95 -19.20
CA THR A 48 -14.73 -52.39 -19.61
C THR A 48 -14.97 -52.11 -21.09
N LYS A 49 -15.85 -52.89 -21.73
CA LYS A 49 -16.30 -52.65 -23.11
C LYS A 49 -17.35 -51.53 -23.19
N ASN A 50 -18.03 -51.20 -22.09
CA ASN A 50 -19.08 -50.18 -22.05
C ASN A 50 -18.86 -49.18 -20.90
N THR A 51 -18.29 -48.01 -21.23
CA THR A 51 -17.99 -46.97 -20.23
C THR A 51 -19.20 -46.09 -19.87
N ARG A 52 -20.30 -46.13 -20.63
CA ARG A 52 -21.43 -45.21 -20.42
C ARG A 52 -22.22 -45.48 -19.14
N ASN A 53 -22.06 -46.67 -18.57
CA ASN A 53 -22.83 -47.14 -17.42
C ASN A 53 -21.99 -47.25 -16.14
N ILE A 54 -20.72 -46.86 -16.16
CA ILE A 54 -19.83 -46.94 -15.00
C ILE A 54 -19.82 -45.62 -14.25
N ARG A 55 -20.07 -45.66 -12.93
CA ARG A 55 -19.86 -44.54 -12.01
C ARG A 55 -18.61 -44.78 -11.17
N PHE A 56 -17.72 -43.79 -11.20
CA PHE A 56 -16.53 -43.78 -10.34
C PHE A 56 -16.93 -43.54 -8.88
N PRO A 57 -16.16 -44.07 -7.92
CA PRO A 57 -16.39 -43.86 -6.50
C PRO A 57 -16.33 -42.37 -6.15
N ILE A 58 -17.30 -41.91 -5.35
CA ILE A 58 -17.27 -40.58 -4.76
C ILE A 58 -16.42 -40.69 -3.49
N LEU A 59 -15.23 -40.11 -3.52
CA LEU A 59 -14.30 -40.12 -2.39
C LEU A 59 -14.57 -38.90 -1.50
N SER A 60 -14.60 -39.11 -0.19
CA SER A 60 -14.59 -38.06 0.83
C SER A 60 -13.17 -37.56 1.09
N ASP A 61 -12.97 -36.66 2.06
CA ASP A 61 -11.65 -36.09 2.37
C ASP A 61 -10.63 -37.13 2.90
N THR A 62 -11.07 -38.35 3.22
CA THR A 62 -10.24 -39.45 3.73
C THR A 62 -10.58 -40.78 3.07
N ILE A 63 -9.56 -41.61 2.78
CA ILE A 63 -9.74 -43.01 2.32
C ILE A 63 -10.08 -43.93 3.50
N THR A 64 -9.37 -43.72 4.61
CA THR A 64 -9.61 -44.30 5.94
C THR A 64 -9.21 -43.25 6.96
N ASN A 65 -9.54 -43.41 8.24
CA ASN A 65 -9.22 -42.40 9.28
C ASN A 65 -7.74 -41.99 9.33
N ASP A 66 -6.83 -42.86 8.86
CA ASP A 66 -5.39 -42.63 8.92
C ASP A 66 -4.78 -42.21 7.57
N LEU A 67 -5.59 -42.13 6.50
CA LEU A 67 -5.17 -41.84 5.13
C LEU A 67 -5.98 -40.65 4.58
N GLU A 68 -5.34 -39.49 4.49
CA GLU A 68 -5.97 -38.24 4.09
C GLU A 68 -5.76 -37.95 2.60
N ILE A 69 -6.81 -37.54 1.89
CA ILE A 69 -6.75 -37.23 0.47
C ILE A 69 -6.26 -35.80 0.26
N ILE A 70 -5.18 -35.65 -0.48
CA ILE A 70 -4.60 -34.35 -0.85
C ILE A 70 -5.25 -33.84 -2.14
N THR A 71 -5.36 -34.70 -3.15
CA THR A 71 -5.87 -34.28 -4.47
C THR A 71 -6.50 -35.45 -5.20
N VAL A 72 -7.67 -35.19 -5.81
CA VAL A 72 -8.34 -36.13 -6.70
C VAL A 72 -8.16 -35.66 -8.15
N GLY A 73 -7.46 -36.48 -8.94
CA GLY A 73 -7.23 -36.22 -10.36
C GLY A 73 -8.49 -36.39 -11.21
N LYS A 74 -8.43 -35.93 -12.46
CA LYS A 74 -9.49 -36.17 -13.44
C LYS A 74 -9.49 -37.64 -13.88
N ILE A 75 -10.63 -38.09 -14.38
CA ILE A 75 -10.76 -39.43 -14.96
C ILE A 75 -10.20 -39.40 -16.38
N ASP A 76 -9.14 -40.17 -16.61
CA ASP A 76 -8.48 -40.30 -17.90
C ASP A 76 -8.98 -41.55 -18.63
N THR A 77 -9.19 -41.43 -19.95
CA THR A 77 -9.65 -42.53 -20.80
C THR A 77 -8.57 -42.91 -21.81
N ILE A 78 -8.09 -44.15 -21.74
CA ILE A 78 -7.17 -44.74 -22.72
C ILE A 78 -7.95 -45.80 -23.51
N LYS A 79 -7.99 -45.67 -24.85
CA LYS A 79 -8.54 -46.71 -25.71
C LYS A 79 -7.53 -47.85 -25.79
N ALA A 80 -7.89 -49.04 -25.29
CA ALA A 80 -7.05 -50.22 -25.47
C ALA A 80 -7.27 -50.82 -26.86
N THR A 81 -6.25 -51.51 -27.38
CA THR A 81 -6.21 -52.08 -28.74
C THR A 81 -7.31 -53.12 -29.01
N ASP A 82 -7.91 -53.70 -27.96
CA ASP A 82 -8.82 -54.84 -28.04
C ASP A 82 -10.29 -54.49 -27.73
N LYS A 83 -10.78 -53.36 -28.25
CA LYS A 83 -12.17 -52.84 -28.07
C LYS A 83 -12.62 -52.63 -26.62
N SER A 84 -11.74 -52.81 -25.64
CA SER A 84 -11.95 -52.41 -24.25
C SER A 84 -11.48 -50.97 -24.03
N LEU A 85 -12.22 -50.24 -23.21
CA LEU A 85 -11.88 -48.90 -22.77
C LEU A 85 -11.28 -49.01 -21.38
N PHE A 86 -10.14 -48.37 -21.17
CA PHE A 86 -9.46 -48.30 -19.88
C PHE A 86 -9.67 -46.91 -19.29
N LEU A 87 -10.41 -46.84 -18.18
CA LEU A 87 -10.58 -45.61 -17.41
C LEU A 87 -9.68 -45.66 -16.19
N SER A 88 -9.01 -44.56 -15.88
CA SER A 88 -8.11 -44.48 -14.73
C SER A 88 -8.21 -43.13 -14.03
N GLN A 89 -8.00 -43.12 -12.72
CA GLN A 89 -7.98 -41.91 -11.92
C GLN A 89 -6.85 -42.01 -10.90
N ASN A 90 -6.08 -40.92 -10.78
CA ASN A 90 -5.02 -40.78 -9.79
C ASN A 90 -5.54 -40.00 -8.59
N ILE A 91 -5.30 -40.53 -7.40
CA ILE A 91 -5.66 -39.92 -6.12
C ILE A 91 -4.39 -39.82 -5.29
N SER A 92 -4.01 -38.60 -4.93
CA SER A 92 -2.89 -38.34 -4.03
C SER A 92 -3.39 -38.34 -2.59
N PHE A 93 -2.70 -39.07 -1.72
CA PHE A 93 -3.00 -39.14 -0.30
C PHE A 93 -1.73 -39.22 0.54
N SER A 94 -1.83 -38.92 1.84
CA SER A 94 -0.73 -39.05 2.80
C SER A 94 -1.19 -39.70 4.09
N ALA A 95 -0.22 -40.16 4.88
CA ALA A 95 -0.44 -40.79 6.17
C ALA A 95 0.40 -40.08 7.24
N TYR A 96 -0.26 -39.68 8.32
CA TYR A 96 0.37 -38.98 9.45
C TYR A 96 0.70 -39.90 10.63
N ASP A 97 0.13 -41.10 10.64
CA ASP A 97 0.38 -42.13 11.66
C ASP A 97 1.21 -43.29 11.11
N SER A 98 2.17 -43.74 11.92
CA SER A 98 3.02 -44.88 11.60
C SER A 98 2.31 -46.23 11.65
N GLY A 99 2.90 -47.24 11.01
CA GLY A 99 2.46 -48.63 11.05
C GLY A 99 1.87 -49.12 9.72
N TYR A 100 1.22 -50.29 9.78
CA TYR A 100 0.56 -50.87 8.61
C TYR A 100 -0.82 -50.25 8.43
N LYS A 101 -1.05 -49.65 7.26
CA LYS A 101 -2.33 -49.09 6.85
C LYS A 101 -2.91 -49.92 5.70
N ILE A 102 -4.19 -50.24 5.80
CA ILE A 102 -4.90 -51.02 4.79
C ILE A 102 -5.80 -50.08 3.99
N ILE A 103 -5.63 -50.08 2.67
CA ILE A 103 -6.53 -49.43 1.74
C ILE A 103 -7.64 -50.46 1.40
N PRO A 104 -8.89 -50.20 1.80
CA PRO A 104 -9.97 -51.14 1.55
C PRO A 104 -10.29 -51.22 0.04
N PRO A 105 -10.90 -52.33 -0.42
CA PRO A 105 -11.45 -52.43 -1.76
C PRO A 105 -12.39 -51.27 -2.08
N ILE A 106 -12.13 -50.55 -3.17
CA ILE A 106 -12.94 -49.43 -3.63
C ILE A 106 -13.97 -49.95 -4.64
N ALA A 107 -15.23 -49.57 -4.47
CA ALA A 107 -16.33 -50.03 -5.30
C ALA A 107 -16.55 -49.12 -6.52
N PHE A 108 -16.79 -49.74 -7.67
CA PHE A 108 -17.29 -49.10 -8.89
C PHE A 108 -18.71 -49.60 -9.14
N ASP A 109 -19.63 -48.67 -9.41
CA ASP A 109 -21.03 -48.98 -9.67
C ASP A 109 -21.27 -49.06 -11.18
N GLU A 110 -21.65 -50.24 -11.67
CA GLU A 110 -22.11 -50.48 -13.04
C GLU A 110 -23.65 -50.48 -13.09
N ILE A 111 -24.24 -49.58 -13.87
CA ILE A 111 -25.68 -49.45 -14.06
C ILE A 111 -26.12 -50.42 -15.15
N ILE A 112 -26.77 -51.52 -14.77
CA ILE A 112 -27.29 -52.52 -15.72
C ILE A 112 -28.67 -52.11 -16.22
N SER A 113 -29.51 -51.53 -15.35
CA SER A 113 -30.86 -51.03 -15.65
C SER A 113 -31.21 -49.89 -14.66
N SER A 114 -32.35 -49.24 -14.83
CA SER A 114 -32.79 -48.10 -13.98
C SER A 114 -32.82 -48.42 -12.47
N ASP A 115 -32.98 -49.70 -12.10
CA ASP A 115 -33.10 -50.17 -10.71
C ASP A 115 -32.04 -51.23 -10.31
N SER A 116 -31.08 -51.55 -11.18
CA SER A 116 -30.08 -52.59 -10.89
C SER A 116 -28.67 -52.06 -11.07
N ILE A 117 -27.91 -52.06 -9.97
CA ILE A 117 -26.51 -51.66 -9.90
C ILE A 117 -25.68 -52.89 -9.52
N LEU A 118 -24.67 -53.20 -10.33
CA LEU A 118 -23.67 -54.21 -10.01
C LEU A 118 -22.41 -53.51 -9.49
N ARG A 119 -21.86 -54.00 -8.37
CA ARG A 119 -20.67 -53.42 -7.75
C ARG A 119 -19.44 -54.26 -8.04
N HIS A 120 -18.42 -53.62 -8.58
CA HIS A 120 -17.11 -54.21 -8.82
C HIS A 120 -16.11 -53.63 -7.83
N TYR A 121 -15.36 -54.48 -7.14
CA TYR A 121 -14.42 -54.06 -6.09
C TYR A 121 -12.98 -54.18 -6.57
N THR A 122 -12.14 -53.19 -6.26
CA THR A 122 -10.70 -53.30 -6.45
C THR A 122 -10.09 -54.34 -5.51
N ASN A 123 -8.84 -54.72 -5.75
CA ASN A 123 -8.01 -55.36 -4.73
C ASN A 123 -7.79 -54.42 -3.53
N SER A 124 -7.57 -55.01 -2.36
CA SER A 124 -7.07 -54.29 -1.18
C SER A 124 -5.56 -54.09 -1.30
N LEU A 125 -5.05 -53.00 -0.75
CA LEU A 125 -3.62 -52.68 -0.74
C LEU A 125 -3.15 -52.46 0.69
N THR A 126 -1.87 -52.71 0.93
CA THR A 126 -1.22 -52.48 2.23
C THR A 126 -0.07 -51.50 2.04
N LEU A 127 -0.02 -50.49 2.90
CA LEU A 127 1.00 -49.45 2.95
C LEU A 127 1.69 -49.51 4.31
N TYR A 128 3.02 -49.55 4.32
CA TYR A 128 3.81 -49.45 5.54
C TYR A 128 4.33 -48.02 5.71
N VAL A 129 3.98 -47.39 6.84
CA VAL A 129 4.38 -46.02 7.18
C VAL A 129 5.44 -46.07 8.26
N ASN A 130 6.68 -45.76 7.87
CA ASN A 130 7.84 -45.76 8.73
C ASN A 130 8.03 -44.40 9.41
N ILE A 131 8.57 -44.42 10.62
CA ILE A 131 9.05 -43.21 11.29
C ILE A 131 10.55 -43.15 11.03
N LEU A 132 11.02 -42.04 10.48
CA LEU A 132 12.46 -41.83 10.36
C LEU A 132 13.07 -41.81 11.77
N PRO A 133 14.00 -42.72 12.09
CA PRO A 133 14.65 -42.70 13.39
C PRO A 133 15.43 -41.38 13.50
N VAL A 134 15.07 -40.57 14.49
CA VAL A 134 15.84 -39.38 14.82
C VAL A 134 17.16 -39.87 15.43
N ASP A 135 18.27 -39.57 14.76
CA ASP A 135 19.61 -39.83 15.28
C ASP A 135 19.87 -38.95 16.50
N THR A 136 19.62 -39.51 17.68
CA THR A 136 19.82 -38.86 18.98
C THR A 136 21.28 -38.83 19.42
N THR A 137 22.20 -39.45 18.66
CA THR A 137 23.64 -39.43 18.97
C THR A 137 24.34 -38.18 18.48
N GLN A 138 23.72 -37.44 17.56
CA GLN A 138 24.20 -36.13 17.15
C GLN A 138 23.79 -35.09 18.20
N ALA A 139 24.77 -34.29 18.64
CA ALA A 139 24.52 -33.14 19.50
C ALA A 139 23.42 -32.26 18.91
N ILE A 140 22.53 -31.75 19.78
CA ILE A 140 21.48 -30.79 19.42
C ILE A 140 22.14 -29.68 18.60
N LYS A 141 21.84 -29.62 17.30
CA LYS A 141 22.36 -28.58 16.43
C LYS A 141 21.61 -27.30 16.76
N ASP A 142 22.35 -26.21 16.90
CA ASP A 142 21.74 -24.89 16.97
C ASP A 142 20.80 -24.68 15.78
N VAL A 143 19.71 -23.95 16.04
CA VAL A 143 18.76 -23.57 15.01
C VAL A 143 19.52 -22.85 13.90
N LYS A 144 19.42 -23.36 12.67
CA LYS A 144 20.07 -22.72 11.52
C LYS A 144 19.63 -21.26 11.47
N PRO A 145 20.57 -20.30 11.34
CA PRO A 145 20.18 -18.92 11.13
C PRO A 145 19.37 -18.80 9.84
N PRO A 146 18.50 -17.79 9.74
CA PRO A 146 17.77 -17.52 8.50
C PRO A 146 18.77 -17.38 7.35
N LEU A 147 18.45 -17.99 6.21
CA LEU A 147 19.26 -17.84 5.02
C LEU A 147 19.19 -16.38 4.56
N ASP A 148 20.36 -15.74 4.44
CA ASP A 148 20.45 -14.43 3.79
C ASP A 148 20.04 -14.59 2.33
N VAL A 149 18.82 -14.17 2.02
CA VAL A 149 18.34 -14.06 0.65
C VAL A 149 19.20 -12.99 -0.02
N LYS A 150 19.98 -13.39 -1.02
CA LYS A 150 20.71 -12.44 -1.88
C LYS A 150 19.69 -11.65 -2.68
N ILE A 151 19.28 -10.50 -2.15
CA ILE A 151 18.27 -9.65 -2.78
C ILE A 151 18.81 -9.20 -4.14
N SER A 152 18.10 -9.57 -5.20
CA SER A 152 18.49 -9.21 -6.56
C SER A 152 18.18 -7.73 -6.82
N TRP A 153 19.12 -6.99 -7.40
CA TRP A 153 18.92 -5.58 -7.80
C TRP A 153 17.69 -5.39 -8.70
N THR A 154 17.26 -6.44 -9.40
CA THR A 154 16.07 -6.45 -10.25
C THR A 154 14.77 -6.25 -9.47
N GLU A 155 14.70 -6.69 -8.21
CA GLU A 155 13.51 -6.51 -7.36
C GLU A 155 13.34 -5.04 -6.96
N TYR A 156 14.44 -4.35 -6.67
CA TYR A 156 14.43 -2.92 -6.36
C TYR A 156 14.23 -2.05 -7.60
N LEU A 157 14.61 -2.53 -8.78
CA LEU A 157 14.56 -1.74 -10.01
C LEU A 157 13.14 -1.23 -10.30
N ASN A 158 12.12 -2.06 -10.11
CA ASN A 158 10.73 -1.65 -10.29
C ASN A 158 10.30 -0.60 -9.25
N THR A 159 10.64 -0.81 -7.97
CA THR A 159 10.35 0.14 -6.90
C THR A 159 11.04 1.49 -7.11
N ILE A 160 12.30 1.47 -7.55
CA ILE A 160 13.08 2.66 -7.89
C ILE A 160 12.44 3.39 -9.06
N LEU A 161 11.97 2.68 -10.09
CA LEU A 161 11.30 3.27 -11.24
C LEU A 161 9.98 3.95 -10.86
N ILE A 162 9.22 3.34 -9.95
CA ILE A 162 7.98 3.91 -9.41
C ILE A 162 8.29 5.18 -8.60
N ILE A 163 9.28 5.13 -7.70
CA ILE A 163 9.69 6.30 -6.91
C ILE A 163 10.15 7.44 -7.83
N LEU A 164 10.95 7.14 -8.85
CA LEU A 164 11.41 8.11 -9.82
C LEU A 164 10.25 8.71 -10.62
N GLY A 165 9.27 7.89 -11.00
CA GLY A 165 8.03 8.33 -11.65
C GLY A 165 7.21 9.28 -10.79
N VAL A 166 7.06 8.98 -9.49
CA VAL A 166 6.37 9.85 -8.53
C VAL A 166 7.11 11.18 -8.36
N ILE A 167 8.44 11.15 -8.27
CA ILE A 167 9.27 12.37 -8.17
C ILE A 167 9.10 13.23 -9.43
N LEU A 168 9.19 12.64 -10.62
CA LEU A 168 8.98 13.35 -11.88
C LEU A 168 7.57 13.93 -11.98
N PHE A 169 6.56 13.19 -11.52
CA PHE A 169 5.18 13.66 -11.48
C PHE A 169 4.98 14.85 -10.53
N LEU A 170 5.59 14.81 -9.34
CA LEU A 170 5.57 15.94 -8.39
C LEU A 170 6.32 17.17 -8.94
N ILE A 171 7.45 16.97 -9.62
CA ILE A 171 8.18 18.06 -10.30
C ILE A 171 7.32 18.65 -11.41
N PHE A 172 6.65 17.80 -12.20
CA PHE A 172 5.73 18.24 -13.24
C PHE A 172 4.55 19.04 -12.67
N LEU A 173 3.92 18.56 -11.59
CA LEU A 173 2.85 19.27 -10.87
C LEU A 173 3.34 20.61 -10.31
N TRP A 174 4.53 20.65 -9.71
CA TRP A 174 5.12 21.87 -9.18
C TRP A 174 5.44 22.87 -10.31
N TYR A 175 5.96 22.40 -11.43
CA TYR A 175 6.25 23.23 -12.59
C TYR A 175 4.98 23.74 -13.27
N ALA A 176 3.96 22.88 -13.41
CA ALA A 176 2.64 23.25 -13.88
C ALA A 176 2.00 24.27 -12.94
N TYR A 177 2.00 24.03 -11.63
CA TYR A 177 1.53 24.99 -10.62
C TYR A 177 2.28 26.32 -10.73
N LYS A 178 3.61 26.30 -10.87
CA LYS A 178 4.42 27.51 -11.06
C LYS A 178 4.03 28.24 -12.34
N ILE A 179 3.75 27.56 -13.44
CA ILE A 179 3.33 28.18 -14.71
C ILE A 179 1.91 28.73 -14.61
N PHE A 180 0.95 27.95 -14.12
CA PHE A 180 -0.45 28.36 -14.06
C PHE A 180 -0.70 29.43 -12.98
N VAL A 181 -0.04 29.33 -11.83
CA VAL A 181 -0.12 30.34 -10.76
C VAL A 181 0.76 31.55 -11.03
N LYS A 182 1.89 31.45 -11.76
CA LYS A 182 2.58 32.66 -12.27
C LYS A 182 1.83 33.32 -13.42
N LYS A 183 1.08 32.58 -14.24
CA LYS A 183 0.20 33.19 -15.26
C LYS A 183 -0.92 34.01 -14.60
N GLU A 184 -1.41 33.60 -13.42
CA GLU A 184 -2.33 34.43 -12.62
C GLU A 184 -1.64 35.58 -11.86
N LYS A 185 -0.30 35.57 -11.75
CA LYS A 185 0.51 36.72 -11.30
C LYS A 185 1.03 37.59 -12.45
N ILE A 186 0.46 37.46 -13.64
CA ILE A 186 0.40 38.56 -14.61
C ILE A 186 -1.03 39.12 -14.60
N LYS A 187 -1.56 39.38 -13.41
CA LYS A 187 -2.23 40.65 -13.23
C LYS A 187 -1.14 41.71 -13.23
N ILE A 188 -0.90 42.28 -14.40
CA ILE A 188 -0.50 43.69 -14.50
C ILE A 188 -1.67 44.46 -13.86
N PHE A 189 -1.72 44.48 -12.53
CA PHE A 189 -2.24 45.62 -11.83
C PHE A 189 -1.05 46.57 -11.71
N THR A 190 -0.74 47.26 -12.80
CA THR A 190 -0.37 48.66 -12.69
C THR A 190 -1.62 49.43 -12.25
N LYS A 191 -2.08 49.18 -11.02
CA LYS A 191 -2.50 50.31 -10.20
C LYS A 191 -1.20 50.98 -9.79
N PRO A 192 -1.09 52.32 -9.87
CA PRO A 192 0.11 53.00 -9.40
C PRO A 192 0.45 52.46 -8.00
N LYS A 193 1.70 52.04 -7.78
CA LYS A 193 2.17 51.60 -6.45
C LYS A 193 1.82 52.72 -5.49
N GLU A 194 0.81 52.50 -4.63
CA GLU A 194 0.55 53.40 -3.51
C GLU A 194 1.90 53.56 -2.77
N PRO A 195 2.35 54.79 -2.52
CA PRO A 195 3.59 55.01 -1.78
C PRO A 195 3.64 54.18 -0.50
N PRO A 196 4.79 53.58 -0.15
CA PRO A 196 4.93 52.71 1.03
C PRO A 196 4.41 53.33 2.33
N TYR A 197 4.54 54.65 2.49
CA TYR A 197 4.01 55.36 3.65
C TYR A 197 2.47 55.35 3.72
N ILE A 198 1.76 55.42 2.58
CA ILE A 198 0.29 55.38 2.55
C ILE A 198 -0.20 53.99 2.99
N ILE A 199 0.48 52.94 2.52
CA ILE A 199 0.17 51.56 2.89
C ILE A 199 0.38 51.36 4.40
N ALA A 200 1.54 51.79 4.93
CA ALA A 200 1.86 51.68 6.34
C ALA A 200 0.87 52.44 7.22
N ILE A 201 0.52 53.68 6.90
CA ILE A 201 -0.47 54.47 7.66
C ILE A 201 -1.84 53.79 7.64
N ARG A 202 -2.30 53.31 6.48
CA ARG A 202 -3.58 52.60 6.37
C ARG A 202 -3.60 51.34 7.24
N ASP A 203 -2.53 50.57 7.24
CA ASP A 203 -2.47 49.32 8.00
C ASP A 203 -2.29 49.57 9.51
N LEU A 204 -1.59 50.63 9.90
CA LEU A 204 -1.56 51.12 11.29
C LEU A 204 -2.96 51.55 11.75
N GLU A 205 -3.72 52.27 10.93
CA GLU A 205 -5.10 52.65 11.28
C GLU A 205 -6.01 51.43 11.44
N LYS A 206 -5.88 50.42 10.58
CA LYS A 206 -6.59 49.14 10.75
C LYS A 206 -6.22 48.47 12.06
N LEU A 207 -4.94 48.44 12.41
CA LEU A 207 -4.45 47.87 13.67
C LEU A 207 -4.98 48.64 14.89
N ARG A 208 -5.11 49.97 14.81
CA ARG A 208 -5.74 50.77 15.86
C ARG A 208 -7.24 50.45 15.99
N ASN A 209 -7.93 50.30 14.87
CA ASN A 209 -9.37 50.02 14.85
C ASN A 209 -9.73 48.60 15.30
N SER A 210 -8.81 47.64 15.15
CA SER A 210 -9.03 46.26 15.61
C SER A 210 -8.96 46.09 17.14
N LYS A 211 -8.48 47.11 17.88
CA LYS A 211 -8.48 47.16 19.35
C LYS A 211 -7.91 45.89 20.02
N LEU A 212 -6.92 45.26 19.39
CA LEU A 212 -6.40 43.95 19.81
C LEU A 212 -5.87 43.95 21.25
N TRP A 213 -5.05 44.92 21.61
CA TRP A 213 -4.49 45.01 22.96
C TRP A 213 -5.56 45.33 24.02
N GLN A 214 -6.65 46.01 23.66
CA GLN A 214 -7.80 46.25 24.56
C GLN A 214 -8.60 44.96 24.83
N ASN A 215 -8.50 43.98 23.92
CA ASN A 215 -9.09 42.65 24.07
C ASN A 215 -8.11 41.62 24.67
N ASN A 216 -7.05 42.07 25.36
CA ASN A 216 -5.98 41.23 25.91
C ASN A 216 -5.15 40.43 24.87
N LEU A 217 -5.21 40.78 23.58
CA LEU A 217 -4.46 40.13 22.50
C LEU A 217 -3.12 40.84 22.23
N TYR A 218 -2.30 41.02 23.27
CA TYR A 218 -1.03 41.76 23.19
C TYR A 218 -0.03 41.16 22.20
N LYS A 219 0.10 39.83 22.16
CA LYS A 219 1.01 39.13 21.25
C LYS A 219 0.66 39.40 19.78
N GLU A 220 -0.62 39.35 19.43
CA GLU A 220 -1.09 39.59 18.06
C GLU A 220 -0.90 41.06 17.69
N TYR A 221 -1.19 41.97 18.62
CA TYR A 221 -0.97 43.39 18.44
C TYR A 221 0.50 43.73 18.12
N TYR A 222 1.45 43.26 18.92
CA TYR A 222 2.88 43.50 18.70
C TYR A 222 3.43 42.77 17.47
N SER A 223 2.88 41.60 17.14
CA SER A 223 3.22 40.90 15.89
C SER A 223 2.82 41.74 14.69
N GLN A 224 1.56 42.18 14.60
CA GLN A 224 1.07 43.01 13.51
C GLN A 224 1.77 44.37 13.44
N LEU A 225 1.98 45.03 14.59
CA LEU A 225 2.65 46.33 14.64
C LEU A 225 4.07 46.25 14.06
N THR A 226 4.83 45.24 14.49
CA THR A 226 6.20 45.07 13.99
C THR A 226 6.25 44.57 12.55
N ASP A 227 5.27 43.78 12.09
CA ASP A 227 5.19 43.36 10.70
C ASP A 227 4.89 44.53 9.75
N ILE A 228 3.96 45.42 10.13
CA ILE A 228 3.69 46.67 9.38
C ILE A 228 4.96 47.51 9.28
N PHE A 229 5.68 47.66 10.40
CA PHE A 229 6.95 48.38 10.41
C PHE A 229 8.01 47.74 9.52
N ARG A 230 8.19 46.41 9.59
CA ARG A 230 9.15 45.68 8.74
C ARG A 230 8.83 45.83 7.25
N VAL A 231 7.56 45.73 6.86
CA VAL A 231 7.12 45.94 5.46
C VAL A 231 7.38 47.37 4.99
N TYR A 232 7.18 48.36 5.86
CA TYR A 232 7.50 49.75 5.57
C TYR A 232 9.00 49.96 5.30
N LEU A 233 9.87 49.34 6.10
CA LEU A 233 11.33 49.41 5.92
C LEU A 233 11.77 48.85 4.56
N VAL A 234 11.14 47.76 4.09
CA VAL A 234 11.40 47.21 2.75
C VAL A 234 11.01 48.21 1.67
N GLY A 235 9.83 48.82 1.80
CA GLY A 235 9.29 49.73 0.78
C GLY A 235 10.02 51.06 0.67
N THR A 236 10.47 51.62 1.79
CA THR A 236 11.08 52.97 1.84
C THR A 236 12.61 52.93 1.82
N PHE A 237 13.22 52.00 2.56
CA PHE A 237 14.67 51.97 2.77
C PHE A 237 15.37 50.79 2.10
N ASN A 238 14.61 49.89 1.45
CA ASN A 238 15.12 48.68 0.84
C ASN A 238 15.88 47.78 1.84
N ILE A 239 15.51 47.86 3.12
CA ILE A 239 16.00 46.99 4.20
C ILE A 239 15.09 45.76 4.23
N ASN A 240 15.65 44.55 4.10
CA ASN A 240 14.88 43.30 4.12
C ASN A 240 14.46 42.88 5.54
N ALA A 241 13.79 43.79 6.26
CA ALA A 241 13.47 43.65 7.67
C ALA A 241 12.63 42.40 8.06
N PRO A 242 11.74 41.84 7.21
CA PRO A 242 11.02 40.60 7.52
C PRO A 242 11.91 39.38 7.78
N GLU A 243 13.12 39.35 7.20
CA GLU A 243 14.07 38.24 7.33
C GLU A 243 15.21 38.54 8.31
N MET A 244 15.18 39.70 8.96
CA MET A 244 16.23 40.18 9.85
C MET A 244 15.85 40.03 11.32
N THR A 245 16.85 39.81 12.17
CA THR A 245 16.64 39.85 13.62
C THR A 245 16.43 41.30 14.10
N THR A 246 15.89 41.47 15.30
CA THR A 246 15.71 42.80 15.89
C THR A 246 17.03 43.58 15.98
N GLU A 247 18.13 42.92 16.32
CA GLU A 247 19.47 43.53 16.40
C GLU A 247 19.95 43.97 15.01
N ASP A 248 19.79 43.12 14.00
CA ASP A 248 20.16 43.46 12.62
C ASP A 248 19.36 44.67 12.09
N ILE A 249 18.06 44.77 12.43
CA ILE A 249 17.22 45.89 12.02
C ILE A 249 17.72 47.20 12.64
N ILE A 250 18.05 47.18 13.94
CA ILE A 250 18.58 48.35 14.66
C ILE A 250 19.92 48.78 14.03
N ASP A 251 20.84 47.83 13.82
CA ASP A 251 22.14 48.09 13.17
C ASP A 251 21.99 48.66 11.76
N SER A 252 21.02 48.17 10.98
CA SER A 252 20.73 48.69 9.65
C SER A 252 20.16 50.10 9.68
N LEU A 253 19.30 50.42 10.64
CA LEU A 253 18.77 51.77 10.82
C LEU A 253 19.87 52.76 11.23
N ASP A 254 20.79 52.36 12.09
CA ASP A 254 21.92 53.21 12.53
C ASP A 254 22.92 53.51 11.41
N LYS A 255 23.08 52.57 10.46
CA LYS A 255 23.92 52.75 9.27
C LYS A 255 23.31 53.70 8.23
N HIS A 256 22.00 53.98 8.30
CA HIS A 256 21.37 54.95 7.40
C HIS A 256 21.70 56.39 7.84
N ASN A 257 22.23 57.18 6.90
CA ASN A 257 22.66 58.55 7.16
C ASN A 257 21.50 59.58 7.00
N ASP A 258 20.38 59.34 7.69
CA ASP A 258 19.23 60.25 7.74
C ASP A 258 19.01 60.72 9.18
N ASN A 259 18.98 62.04 9.39
CA ASN A 259 18.79 62.65 10.70
C ASN A 259 17.41 62.32 11.30
N ASN A 260 16.38 62.14 10.47
CA ASN A 260 15.03 61.79 10.93
C ASN A 260 14.96 60.35 11.48
N ILE A 261 15.80 59.46 10.95
CA ILE A 261 15.93 58.08 11.44
C ILE A 261 16.64 58.10 12.78
N LYS A 262 17.80 58.78 12.88
CA LYS A 262 18.59 58.86 14.12
C LYS A 262 17.80 59.39 15.32
N GLU A 263 16.94 60.38 15.10
CA GLU A 263 16.07 60.91 16.16
C GLU A 263 15.04 59.87 16.64
N SER A 264 14.55 59.02 15.73
CA SER A 264 13.51 58.03 16.02
C SER A 264 14.06 56.64 16.40
N THR A 265 15.37 56.38 16.19
CA THR A 265 16.02 55.09 16.44
C THR A 265 15.82 54.63 17.88
N PHE A 266 15.95 55.54 18.86
CA PHE A 266 15.83 55.18 20.28
C PHE A 266 14.44 54.59 20.59
N GLU A 267 13.38 55.24 20.12
CA GLU A 267 12.01 54.79 20.34
C GLU A 267 11.69 53.50 19.59
N ILE A 268 12.16 53.36 18.36
CA ILE A 268 12.03 52.12 17.57
C ILE A 268 12.77 50.96 18.24
N THR A 269 13.95 51.22 18.80
CA THR A 269 14.72 50.21 19.55
C THR A 269 13.95 49.74 20.78
N LEU A 270 13.34 50.67 21.54
CA LEU A 270 12.53 50.35 22.71
C LEU A 270 11.31 49.51 22.31
N LEU A 271 10.61 49.90 21.24
CA LEU A 271 9.50 49.17 20.65
C LEU A 271 9.88 47.73 20.26
N LEU A 272 10.95 47.55 19.48
CA LEU A 272 11.32 46.23 18.97
C LEU A 272 11.72 45.29 20.11
N LYS A 273 12.48 45.80 21.09
CA LYS A 273 12.83 45.04 22.29
C LYS A 273 11.59 44.68 23.12
N LEU A 274 10.67 45.62 23.31
CA LEU A 274 9.41 45.35 24.02
C LEU A 274 8.57 44.29 23.26
N SER A 275 8.48 44.40 21.94
CA SER A 275 7.78 43.43 21.09
C SER A 275 8.33 42.01 21.28
N ASP A 276 9.66 41.86 21.30
CA ASP A 276 10.28 40.54 21.50
C ASP A 276 9.96 39.98 22.90
N LYS A 277 9.98 40.81 23.94
CA LYS A 277 9.56 40.36 25.29
C LYS A 277 8.09 39.94 25.34
N VAL A 278 7.19 40.67 24.68
CA VAL A 278 5.76 40.30 24.62
C VAL A 278 5.57 39.01 23.82
N LYS A 279 6.25 38.86 22.67
CA LYS A 279 6.08 37.71 21.76
C LYS A 279 6.69 36.43 22.31
N PHE A 280 7.83 36.51 22.99
CA PHE A 280 8.63 35.34 23.40
C PHE A 280 8.67 35.14 24.92
N ALA A 281 8.71 36.21 25.72
CA ALA A 281 8.73 36.14 27.19
C ALA A 281 7.35 36.28 27.84
N LYS A 282 6.28 36.45 27.04
CA LYS A 282 4.88 36.63 27.50
C LYS A 282 4.71 37.80 28.48
N GLU A 283 5.53 38.84 28.32
CA GLU A 283 5.40 40.07 29.09
C GLU A 283 4.06 40.75 28.78
N ILE A 284 3.40 41.28 29.81
CA ILE A 284 2.15 42.04 29.66
C ILE A 284 2.53 43.52 29.74
N PRO A 285 2.49 44.26 28.61
CA PRO A 285 2.88 45.66 28.58
C PRO A 285 1.79 46.53 29.21
N LEU A 286 2.21 47.68 29.73
CA LEU A 286 1.29 48.69 30.24
C LEU A 286 0.51 49.34 29.07
N PRO A 287 -0.73 49.80 29.27
CA PRO A 287 -1.49 50.50 28.23
C PRO A 287 -0.73 51.69 27.61
N ASP A 288 -0.01 52.45 28.43
CA ASP A 288 0.83 53.58 27.98
C ASP A 288 2.00 53.11 27.07
N GLU A 289 2.54 51.92 27.31
CA GLU A 289 3.59 51.34 26.47
C GLU A 289 3.05 50.89 25.11
N CYS A 290 1.82 50.35 25.06
CA CYS A 290 1.13 50.04 23.81
C CYS A 290 0.89 51.30 22.97
N ASP A 291 0.38 52.36 23.59
CA ASP A 291 0.12 53.63 22.91
C ASP A 291 1.42 54.30 22.44
N LYS A 292 2.47 54.30 23.26
CA LYS A 292 3.81 54.76 22.87
C LYS A 292 4.36 53.96 21.70
N SER A 293 4.26 52.62 21.76
CA SER A 293 4.71 51.72 20.70
C SER A 293 4.03 52.03 19.36
N PHE A 294 2.72 52.24 19.36
CA PHE A 294 1.99 52.66 18.17
C PHE A 294 2.48 54.01 17.64
N LYS A 295 2.60 54.98 18.54
CA LYS A 295 2.97 56.35 18.21
C LYS A 295 4.36 56.42 17.60
N SER A 296 5.33 55.70 18.14
CA SER A 296 6.70 55.66 17.62
C SER A 296 6.76 55.13 16.19
N VAL A 297 6.01 54.06 15.84
CA VAL A 297 5.93 53.58 14.45
C VAL A 297 5.24 54.60 13.54
N TYR A 298 4.14 55.17 14.00
CA TYR A 298 3.36 56.13 13.24
C TYR A 298 4.15 57.40 12.93
N GLU A 299 4.84 57.95 13.94
CA GLU A 299 5.71 59.12 13.79
C GLU A 299 6.93 58.82 12.91
N PHE A 300 7.53 57.63 13.05
CA PHE A 300 8.61 57.20 12.16
C PHE A 300 8.17 57.27 10.70
N VAL A 301 7.05 56.62 10.35
CA VAL A 301 6.52 56.62 8.97
C VAL A 301 6.24 58.03 8.45
N LEU A 302 5.75 58.93 9.31
CA LEU A 302 5.48 60.32 8.94
C LEU A 302 6.74 61.15 8.74
N LYS A 303 7.75 60.98 9.59
CA LYS A 303 9.03 61.69 9.49
C LYS A 303 9.84 61.23 8.29
N THR A 304 9.75 59.95 7.94
CA THR A 304 10.51 59.35 6.84
C THR A 304 9.74 59.27 5.52
N LYS A 305 8.59 59.95 5.41
CA LYS A 305 7.89 60.06 4.12
C LYS A 305 8.75 60.89 3.14
N PRO A 306 8.86 60.49 1.86
CA PRO A 306 9.54 61.30 0.87
C PRO A 306 8.83 62.65 0.74
N GLN A 307 9.58 63.75 0.81
CA GLN A 307 9.04 65.07 0.49
C GLN A 307 8.69 65.07 -1.00
N GLU A 308 7.41 65.31 -1.33
CA GLU A 308 7.00 65.49 -2.72
C GLU A 308 7.75 66.69 -3.29
N LEU A 309 8.63 66.45 -4.26
CA LEU A 309 9.18 67.48 -5.13
C LEU A 309 8.00 68.18 -5.82
N ASN A 310 7.70 69.41 -5.37
CA ASN A 310 6.82 70.35 -6.06
C ASN A 310 7.32 70.57 -7.50
N ASN A 311 6.88 69.74 -8.44
CA ASN A 311 7.02 69.97 -9.89
C ASN A 311 5.63 70.11 -10.54
N SER A 312 4.73 70.83 -9.87
CA SER A 312 3.42 71.18 -10.40
C SER A 312 3.12 72.67 -10.24
N LYS A 313 4.07 73.55 -10.60
CA LYS A 313 3.84 74.97 -10.95
C LYS A 313 4.95 75.53 -11.83
N GLU A 314 5.04 75.09 -13.09
CA GLU A 314 5.63 75.88 -14.18
C GLU A 314 5.26 75.23 -15.52
N ASN A 315 4.01 75.39 -15.92
CA ASN A 315 3.58 75.36 -17.32
C ASN A 315 2.30 76.20 -17.40
N GLY A 316 2.49 77.48 -17.11
CA GLY A 316 1.55 78.55 -17.39
C GLY A 316 2.36 79.73 -17.86
N ASN A 317 2.14 80.10 -19.13
CA ASN A 317 2.58 81.32 -19.81
C ASN A 317 4.05 81.35 -20.29
N ASN A 318 4.25 80.97 -21.55
CA ASN A 318 4.47 81.95 -22.63
C ASN A 318 4.29 81.33 -24.01
#